data_AF-A0A922NTW8-F1
#
_entry.id   AF-A0A922NTW8-F1
#
_cell.length_a   1.000
_cell.length_b   1.000
_cell.length_c   1.000
_cell.angle_alpha   90.00
_cell.angle_beta   90.00
_cell.angle_gamma   90.00
#
_symmetry.space_group_name_H-M   'P 1'
#
loop_
_entity.id
_entity.type
_entity.pdbx_description
1 polymer ?
#
loop_
_entity_poly.entity_id
_entity_poly.type
_entity_poly.pdbx_seq_one_letter_code
_entity_poly.pdbx_strand_id
1 'polypeptide(L)' 'MQSVVNFINQIGNIGGLVGIGWAAWGAWDLAIGIRRELDDKKDKGVQSLILGALLGSVLKTLFSALAAGLSSIG' A
#
# COMPACT_ATOMS: atom_id res chain seq x y z
N MET A 1 23.66 12.17 8.06
CA MET A 1 22.25 12.47 7.69
C MET A 1 21.76 11.62 6.52
N GLN A 2 22.56 11.42 5.47
CA GLN A 2 22.15 10.66 4.27
C GLN A 2 21.73 9.19 4.51
N SER A 3 22.37 8.48 5.46
CA SER A 3 21.98 7.11 5.83
C SER A 3 20.55 7.02 6.39
N VAL A 4 20.11 8.04 7.13
CA VAL A 4 18.77 8.07 7.75
C VAL A 4 17.71 8.36 6.68
N VAL A 5 17.98 9.28 5.76
CA VAL A 5 17.11 9.57 4.61
C VAL A 5 16.93 8.33 3.74
N ASN A 6 18.02 7.60 3.44
CA ASN A 6 17.98 6.37 2.65
C ASN A 6 17.16 5.28 3.34
N PHE A 7 17.30 5.13 4.66
CA PHE A 7 16.51 4.18 5.45
C PHE A 7 15.00 4.50 5.39
N ILE A 8 14.62 5.77 5.54
CA ILE A 8 13.22 6.20 5.47
C ILE A 8 12.63 5.99 4.07
N ASN A 9 13.39 6.29 3.02
CA ASN A 9 12.98 6.01 1.64
C ASN A 9 12.79 4.50 1.39
N GLN A 10 13.64 3.65 1.96
CA GLN A 10 13.47 2.19 1.89
C GLN A 10 12.19 1.74 2.61
N ILE A 11 11.87 2.31 3.78
CA ILE A 11 10.60 2.02 4.48
C ILE A 11 9.41 2.45 3.62
N GLY A 12 9.45 3.62 2.99
CA GLY A 12 8.38 4.07 2.08
C GLY A 12 8.17 3.14 0.89
N ASN A 13 9.26 2.60 0.33
CA ASN A 13 9.19 1.60 -0.74
C ASN A 13 8.62 0.25 -0.25
N ILE A 14 8.99 -0.19 0.95
CA ILE A 14 8.42 -1.40 1.59
C ILE A 14 6.93 -1.19 1.87
N GLY A 15 6.52 -0.03 2.40
CA GLY A 15 5.12 0.32 2.62
C GLY A 15 4.31 0.32 1.31
N GLY A 16 4.88 0.81 0.22
CA GLY A 16 4.30 0.70 -1.12
C GLY A 16 4.14 -0.75 -1.59
N LEU A 17 5.16 -1.59 -1.39
CA LEU A 17 5.10 -3.03 -1.72
C LEU A 17 4.05 -3.78 -0.91
N VAL A 18 3.94 -3.49 0.39
CA VAL A 18 2.93 -4.07 1.27
C VAL A 18 1.52 -3.70 0.81
N GLY A 19 1.31 -2.44 0.41
CA GLY A 19 0.02 -2.03 -0.13
C GLY A 19 -0.34 -2.69 -1.48
N ILE A 20 0.64 -2.91 -2.36
CA ILE A 20 0.44 -3.68 -3.59
C ILE A 20 0.07 -5.13 -3.26
N GLY A 21 0.76 -5.76 -2.28
CA GLY A 21 0.44 -7.10 -1.82
C GLY A 21 -0.97 -7.21 -1.23
N TRP A 22 -1.39 -6.21 -0.46
CA TRP A 22 -2.74 -6.14 0.10
C TRP A 22 -3.81 -5.93 -0.98
N ALA A 23 -3.54 -5.07 -1.96
CA ALA A 23 -4.43 -4.86 -3.10
C ALA A 23 -4.54 -6.12 -3.97
N ALA A 24 -3.44 -6.85 -4.18
CA ALA A 24 -3.43 -8.13 -4.89
C ALA A 24 -4.25 -9.20 -4.15
N TRP A 25 -4.17 -9.24 -2.82
CA TRP A 25 -5.02 -10.11 -2.00
C TRP A 25 -6.50 -9.77 -2.14
N GLY A 26 -6.86 -8.48 -2.11
CA GLY A 26 -8.23 -8.03 -2.40
C GLY A 26 -8.72 -8.40 -3.80
N ALA A 27 -7.84 -8.32 -4.81
CA ALA A 27 -8.17 -8.69 -6.19
C ALA A 27 -8.45 -10.20 -6.33
N TRP A 28 -7.73 -11.02 -5.57
CA TRP A 28 -7.96 -12.45 -5.52
C TRP A 28 -9.30 -12.80 -4.87
N ASP A 29 -9.65 -12.18 -3.74
CA ASP A 29 -10.96 -12.36 -3.11
C ASP A 29 -12.11 -11.89 -4.01
N LEU A 30 -11.92 -10.77 -4.73
CA LEU A 30 -12.86 -10.28 -5.73
C LEU A 30 -13.06 -11.29 -6.87
N ALA A 31 -11.96 -11.82 -7.42
CA ALA A 31 -12.00 -12.79 -8.52
C ALA A 31 -12.69 -14.09 -8.11
N ILE A 32 -12.48 -14.56 -6.87
CA ILE A 32 -13.19 -15.72 -6.32
C ILE A 32 -14.67 -15.40 -6.09
N GLY A 33 -14.99 -14.21 -5.59
CA GLY A 33 -16.37 -13.76 -5.38
C GLY A 33 -17.16 -13.72 -6.69
N ILE A 34 -16.56 -13.17 -7.76
CA ILE A 34 -17.15 -13.15 -9.12
C ILE A 34 -17.35 -14.57 -9.65
N ARG A 35 -16.35 -15.45 -9.51
CA ARG A 35 -16.43 -16.83 -10.03
C ARG A 35 -17.45 -17.71 -9.29
N ARG A 36 -17.83 -17.36 -8.06
CA ARG A 36 -18.72 -18.18 -7.22
C ARG A 36 -20.09 -17.51 -6.98
N GLU A 37 -20.36 -16.37 -7.62
CA GLU A 37 -21.56 -15.55 -7.39
C GLU A 37 -21.81 -15.26 -5.89
N LEU A 38 -20.72 -15.12 -5.13
CA LEU A 38 -20.76 -14.80 -3.70
C LEU A 38 -20.61 -13.29 -3.52
N ASP A 39 -21.73 -12.56 -3.45
CA ASP A 39 -21.73 -11.10 -3.31
C ASP A 39 -20.95 -10.62 -2.08
N ASP A 40 -21.02 -11.36 -0.96
CA ASP A 40 -20.24 -11.08 0.25
C ASP A 40 -18.71 -11.07 0.02
N LYS A 41 -18.22 -11.96 -0.85
CA LYS A 41 -16.78 -12.00 -1.19
C LYS A 41 -16.41 -10.93 -2.20
N LYS A 42 -17.34 -10.54 -3.05
CA LYS A 42 -17.15 -9.47 -4.03
C LYS A 42 -16.98 -8.12 -3.33
N ASP A 43 -17.85 -7.80 -2.38
CA ASP A 43 -17.77 -6.55 -1.61
C ASP A 43 -16.51 -6.48 -0.75
N LYS A 44 -16.16 -7.57 -0.06
CA LYS A 44 -14.92 -7.66 0.71
C LYS A 44 -13.67 -7.56 -0.18
N GLY A 45 -13.71 -8.13 -1.38
CA GLY A 45 -12.64 -8.05 -2.37
C GLY A 45 -12.42 -6.62 -2.88
N VAL A 46 -13.50 -5.90 -3.26
CA VAL A 46 -13.44 -4.48 -3.66
C VAL A 46 -12.91 -3.63 -2.51
N GLN A 47 -13.44 -3.82 -1.29
CA GLN A 47 -13.01 -3.07 -0.13
C GLN A 47 -11.52 -3.29 0.18
N SER A 48 -11.06 -4.53 0.13
CA SER A 48 -9.65 -4.88 0.37
C SER A 48 -8.72 -4.32 -0.72
N LEU A 49 -9.16 -4.32 -1.98
CA LEU A 49 -8.46 -3.68 -3.09
C LEU A 49 -8.27 -2.18 -2.87
N ILE A 50 -9.35 -1.49 -2.54
CA ILE A 50 -9.35 -0.04 -2.30
C ILE A 50 -8.48 0.28 -1.07
N LEU A 51 -8.63 -0.47 0.02
CA LEU A 51 -7.84 -0.28 1.24
C LEU A 51 -6.35 -0.58 1.00
N GLY A 52 -6.01 -1.60 0.23
CA GLY A 52 -4.62 -1.92 -0.11
C GLY A 52 -3.98 -0.83 -0.97
N ALA A 53 -4.71 -0.33 -1.96
CA ALA A 53 -4.27 0.78 -2.81
C ALA A 53 -4.11 2.09 -2.01
N LEU A 54 -5.05 2.41 -1.11
CA LEU A 54 -4.98 3.57 -0.23
C LEU A 54 -3.84 3.45 0.78
N LEU A 55 -3.73 2.33 1.50
CA LEU A 55 -2.65 2.13 2.47
C LEU A 55 -1.28 2.18 1.79
N GLY A 56 -1.11 1.51 0.65
CA GLY A 56 0.15 1.52 -0.10
C GLY A 56 0.55 2.90 -0.59
N SER A 57 -0.39 3.63 -1.19
CA SER A 57 -0.13 4.98 -1.66
C SER A 57 0.15 5.93 -0.50
N VAL A 58 -0.67 5.92 0.55
CA VAL A 58 -0.50 6.80 1.73
C VAL A 58 0.82 6.51 2.45
N LEU A 59 1.15 5.25 2.74
CA LEU A 59 2.43 4.88 3.36
C LEU A 59 3.61 5.34 2.51
N LYS A 60 3.60 5.05 1.21
CA LYS A 60 4.68 5.47 0.31
C LYS A 60 4.82 7.00 0.30
N THR A 61 3.72 7.73 0.25
CA THR A 61 3.73 9.19 0.16
C THR A 61 4.20 9.83 1.46
N LEU A 62 3.71 9.36 2.62
CA LEU A 62 4.11 9.85 3.94
C LEU A 62 5.59 9.61 4.22
N PHE A 63 6.10 8.41 3.97
CA PHE A 63 7.52 8.12 4.19
C PHE A 63 8.43 8.84 3.18
N SER A 64 7.99 9.00 1.92
CA SER A 64 8.76 9.79 0.93
C SER A 64 8.80 11.28 1.30
N ALA A 65 7.67 11.84 1.75
CA ALA A 65 7.60 13.22 2.23
C ALA A 65 8.43 13.43 3.51
N LEU A 66 8.43 12.45 4.41
CA LEU A 66 9.27 12.47 5.61
C LEU A 66 10.77 12.45 5.26
N ALA A 67 11.17 11.61 4.30
CA ALA A 67 12.55 11.57 3.81
C ALA A 67 12.97 12.91 3.16
N ALA A 68 12.08 13.52 2.38
CA ALA A 68 12.32 14.83 1.77
C ALA A 68 12.43 15.95 2.82
N GLY A 69 11.53 15.97 3.81
CA GLY A 69 11.58 16.93 4.93
C GLY A 69 12.85 16.78 5.75
N LEU A 70 13.25 15.55 6.08
CA LEU A 70 14.49 15.30 6.81
C LEU A 70 15.75 15.67 6.01
N SER A 71 15.70 15.55 4.68
CA SER A 71 16.78 16.00 3.79
C SER A 71 16.88 17.52 3.68
N SER A 72 15.76 18.24 3.88
CA SER A 72 15.74 19.71 3.80
C SER A 72 16.25 20.42 5.06
N ILE A 73 16.32 19.69 6.18
CA ILE A 73 16.78 20.20 7.48
C ILE A 73 18.29 19.92 7.70
N GLY A 74 18.87 18.99 6.94
CA GLY A 74 20.27 18.56 7.06
C GLY A 74 21.17 19.10 5.96
#